data_AF-A0A9D8ZLM7-F1
#
_entry.id   AF-A0A9D8ZLM7-F1
#
_cell.length_a   1.000
_cell.length_b   1.000
_cell.length_c   1.000
_cell.angle_alpha   90.00
_cell.angle_beta   90.00
_cell.angle_gamma   90.00
#
_symmetry.space_group_name_H-M   'P 1'
#
loop_
_entity.id
_entity.type
_entity.pdbx_description
1 polymer ?
#
loop_
_entity_poly.entity_id
_entity_poly.type
_entity_poly.pdbx_seq_one_letter_code
_entity_poly.pdbx_strand_id
1 'polypeptide(L)'
;MEGLLSEYLPILVFLGIATAIACIAVLGSFIVAPQRPDAEKSSAYECGFEAFEDARHKFDVRFYLVAILFIIFDLEVAFLFPWAISLGNIGVFGFWSMMVFLGILTIGFVYEWRKGALEWE
;
A
#
# COMPACT_ATOMS: atom_id res chain seq x y z
N MET A 1 -8.48 -25.41 16.92
CA MET A 1 -8.64 -25.01 15.52
C MET A 1 -10.01 -24.40 15.27
N GLU A 2 -11.10 -25.06 15.70
CA GLU A 2 -12.48 -24.55 15.52
C GLU A 2 -12.74 -23.19 16.19
N GLY A 3 -12.24 -22.97 17.42
CA GLY A 3 -12.34 -21.66 18.09
C GLY A 3 -11.64 -20.53 17.33
N LEU A 4 -10.41 -20.79 16.84
CA LEU A 4 -9.67 -19.81 16.03
C LEU A 4 -10.40 -19.49 14.72
N LEU A 5 -10.92 -20.50 14.01
CA LEU A 5 -11.72 -20.28 12.79
C LEU A 5 -13.01 -19.49 13.06
N SER A 6 -13.63 -19.67 14.24
CA SER A 6 -14.81 -18.92 14.63
C SER A 6 -14.53 -17.43 14.88
N GLU A 7 -13.31 -17.07 15.27
CA GLU A 7 -12.90 -15.67 15.44
C GLU A 7 -12.63 -14.96 14.10
N TYR A 8 -12.21 -15.69 13.06
CA TYR A 8 -12.03 -15.13 11.71
C TYR A 8 -13.34 -15.04 10.91
N LEU A 9 -14.37 -15.81 11.28
CA LEU A 9 -15.65 -15.82 10.58
C LEU A 9 -16.30 -14.42 10.51
N PRO A 10 -16.38 -13.62 11.60
CA PRO A 10 -16.89 -12.25 11.53
C PRO A 10 -16.13 -11.35 10.55
N ILE A 11 -14.80 -11.50 10.45
CA ILE A 11 -13.95 -10.72 9.53
C ILE A 11 -14.34 -11.05 8.08
N LEU A 12 -14.49 -12.34 7.75
CA LEU A 12 -14.89 -12.78 6.42
C LEU A 12 -16.32 -12.35 6.07
N VAL A 13 -17.25 -12.43 7.03
CA VAL A 13 -18.63 -11.96 6.85
C VAL A 13 -18.64 -10.45 6.59
N PHE A 14 -17.88 -9.67 7.35
CA PHE A 14 -17.77 -8.23 7.15
C PHE A 14 -17.20 -7.88 5.78
N LEU A 15 -16.12 -8.55 5.36
CA LEU A 15 -15.53 -8.39 4.02
C LEU A 15 -16.54 -8.74 2.92
N GLY A 16 -17.30 -9.82 3.09
CA GLY A 16 -18.34 -10.24 2.16
C GLY A 16 -19.45 -9.21 2.03
N ILE A 17 -19.95 -8.69 3.16
CA ILE A 17 -20.99 -7.64 3.18
C ILE A 17 -20.47 -6.35 2.53
N ALA A 18 -19.25 -5.90 2.88
CA ALA A 18 -18.66 -4.70 2.32
C ALA A 18 -18.50 -4.80 0.80
N THR A 19 -18.02 -5.95 0.32
CA THR A 19 -17.87 -6.24 -1.12
C THR A 19 -19.24 -6.30 -1.81
N ALA A 20 -20.22 -6.95 -1.20
CA ALA A 20 -21.58 -7.03 -1.74
C ALA A 20 -22.22 -5.64 -1.88
N ILE A 21 -22.07 -4.78 -0.87
CA ILE A 21 -22.57 -3.40 -0.91
C ILE A 21 -21.87 -2.61 -2.02
N ALA A 22 -20.53 -2.71 -2.14
CA ALA A 22 -19.79 -2.05 -3.21
C ALA A 22 -20.25 -2.52 -4.61
N CYS A 23 -20.42 -3.83 -4.79
CA CYS A 23 -20.93 -4.40 -6.04
C CYS A 23 -22.37 -3.96 -6.33
N ILE A 24 -23.27 -3.95 -5.34
CA ILE A 24 -24.65 -3.47 -5.52
C ILE A 24 -24.67 -2.00 -5.91
N ALA A 25 -23.81 -1.16 -5.31
CA ALA A 25 -23.73 0.25 -5.66
C ALA A 25 -23.25 0.46 -7.11
N VAL A 26 -22.20 -0.27 -7.53
CA VAL A 26 -21.68 -0.21 -8.90
C VAL A 26 -22.71 -0.75 -9.90
N LEU A 27 -23.29 -1.94 -9.67
CA LEU A 27 -24.32 -2.53 -10.53
C LEU A 27 -25.60 -1.68 -10.56
N GLY A 28 -25.97 -1.11 -9.42
CA GLY A 28 -27.09 -0.18 -9.30
C GLY A 28 -26.88 1.06 -10.17
N SER A 29 -25.65 1.60 -10.22
CA SER A 29 -25.31 2.70 -11.14
C SER A 29 -25.56 2.32 -12.59
N PHE A 30 -25.13 1.12 -13.02
CA PHE A 30 -25.34 0.66 -14.39
C PHE A 30 -26.82 0.45 -14.75
N ILE A 31 -27.64 -0.02 -13.80
CA ILE A 31 -29.06 -0.35 -14.04
C ILE A 31 -29.96 0.89 -13.93
N VAL A 32 -29.74 1.74 -12.91
CA VAL A 32 -30.62 2.87 -12.59
C VAL A 32 -30.25 4.12 -13.37
N ALA A 33 -28.96 4.36 -13.63
CA ALA A 33 -28.53 5.57 -14.32
C ALA A 33 -28.75 5.45 -15.85
N PRO A 34 -29.21 6.52 -16.53
CA PRO A 34 -29.30 6.55 -17.98
C PRO A 34 -27.93 6.37 -18.64
N GLN A 35 -27.72 5.23 -19.31
CA GLN A 35 -26.49 4.95 -20.06
C GLN A 35 -26.61 5.56 -21.46
N ARG A 36 -25.99 6.72 -21.68
CA ARG A 36 -25.95 7.40 -23.00
C ARG A 36 -24.50 7.65 -23.42
N PRO A 37 -23.76 6.59 -23.80
CA PRO A 37 -22.40 6.74 -24.32
C PRO A 37 -22.45 7.48 -25.66
N ASP A 38 -21.53 8.42 -25.83
CA ASP A 38 -21.22 9.07 -27.11
C ASP A 38 -19.70 9.13 -27.26
N ALA A 39 -19.22 9.31 -28.48
CA ALA A 39 -17.79 9.26 -28.80
C ALA A 39 -16.98 10.24 -27.93
N GLU A 40 -17.49 11.46 -27.73
CA GLU A 40 -16.85 12.50 -26.93
C GLU A 40 -16.82 12.14 -25.43
N LYS A 41 -17.92 11.65 -24.84
CA LYS A 41 -17.97 11.19 -23.44
C LYS A 41 -17.04 10.01 -23.16
N SER A 42 -16.78 9.17 -24.17
CA SER A 42 -15.85 8.05 -24.06
C SER A 42 -14.40 8.39 -24.41
N SER A 43 -14.14 9.62 -24.88
CA SER A 43 -12.79 10.07 -25.21
C SER A 43 -12.00 10.42 -23.94
N ALA A 44 -10.68 10.38 -24.04
CA ALA A 44 -9.81 10.80 -22.94
C ALA A 44 -9.99 12.30 -22.68
N TYR A 45 -9.96 12.70 -21.40
CA TYR A 45 -10.05 14.11 -21.04
C TYR A 45 -8.75 14.84 -21.37
N GLU A 46 -8.77 15.69 -22.39
CA GLU A 46 -7.65 16.57 -22.78
C GLU A 46 -8.16 17.98 -23.09
N CYS A 47 -8.98 18.55 -22.19
CA CYS A 47 -9.55 19.90 -22.32
C CYS A 47 -10.30 20.18 -23.64
N GLY A 48 -10.90 19.14 -24.26
CA GLY A 48 -11.64 19.24 -25.51
C GLY A 48 -10.81 19.04 -26.79
N PHE A 49 -9.55 18.63 -26.65
CA PHE A 49 -8.70 18.25 -27.77
C PHE A 49 -8.58 16.72 -27.90
N GLU A 50 -8.18 16.26 -29.09
CA GLU A 50 -7.79 14.87 -29.27
C GLU A 50 -6.48 14.58 -28.52
N ALA A 51 -6.34 13.37 -27.98
CA ALA A 51 -5.12 12.97 -27.27
C ALA A 51 -3.91 13.12 -28.20
N PHE A 52 -2.99 14.00 -27.83
CA PHE A 52 -1.93 14.46 -28.71
C PHE A 52 -0.77 13.45 -28.87
N GLU A 53 -0.53 12.58 -27.88
CA GLU A 53 0.67 11.72 -27.82
C GLU A 53 0.39 10.31 -27.27
N ASP A 54 1.32 9.38 -27.54
CA ASP A 54 1.33 8.04 -26.95
C ASP A 54 1.63 8.14 -25.44
N ALA A 55 0.72 7.65 -24.60
CA ALA A 55 0.83 7.69 -23.14
C ALA A 55 2.00 6.88 -22.55
N ARG A 56 2.81 6.20 -23.38
CA ARG A 56 3.95 5.36 -22.97
C ARG A 56 5.22 6.17 -22.72
N HIS A 57 5.15 7.09 -21.77
CA HIS A 57 6.35 7.77 -21.29
C HIS A 57 7.05 6.95 -20.19
N LYS A 58 8.38 7.13 -20.09
CA LYS A 58 9.12 6.61 -18.95
C LYS A 58 8.74 7.43 -17.73
N PHE A 59 8.09 6.78 -16.77
CA PHE A 59 7.85 7.36 -15.46
C PHE A 59 9.16 7.55 -14.72
N ASP A 60 9.14 8.50 -13.79
CA ASP A 60 10.30 8.81 -12.99
C ASP A 60 10.73 7.62 -12.11
N VAL A 61 12.03 7.32 -12.09
CA VAL A 61 12.62 6.27 -11.25
C VAL A 61 12.45 6.53 -9.75
N ARG A 62 12.12 7.76 -9.34
CA ARG A 62 11.83 8.12 -7.94
C ARG A 62 10.72 7.28 -7.33
N PHE A 63 9.66 6.95 -8.07
CA PHE A 63 8.59 6.07 -7.58
C PHE A 63 9.12 4.67 -7.21
N TYR A 64 10.07 4.17 -7.98
CA TYR A 64 10.71 2.88 -7.72
C TYR A 64 11.59 2.92 -6.47
N LEU A 65 12.36 4.00 -6.27
CA LEU A 65 13.18 4.17 -5.06
C LEU A 65 12.33 4.19 -3.79
N VAL A 66 11.21 4.93 -3.81
CA VAL A 66 10.26 4.99 -2.70
C VAL A 66 9.61 3.63 -2.43
N ALA A 67 9.24 2.89 -3.48
CA ALA A 67 8.66 1.57 -3.33
C ALA A 67 9.63 0.56 -2.68
N ILE A 68 10.91 0.57 -3.08
CA ILE A 68 11.93 -0.29 -2.45
C ILE A 68 12.14 0.09 -1.00
N LEU A 69 12.23 1.39 -0.70
CA LEU A 69 12.39 1.86 0.66
C LEU A 69 11.20 1.42 1.54
N PHE A 70 9.98 1.54 1.02
CA PHE A 70 8.78 1.08 1.69
C PHE A 70 8.84 -0.42 2.00
N ILE A 71 9.30 -1.25 1.06
CA ILE A 71 9.44 -2.71 1.29
C ILE A 71 10.45 -3.00 2.42
N ILE A 72 11.58 -2.29 2.45
CA ILE A 72 12.60 -2.48 3.49
C ILE A 72 12.04 -2.09 4.86
N PHE A 73 11.34 -0.95 4.95
CA PHE A 73 10.74 -0.48 6.19
C PHE A 73 9.55 -1.34 6.65
N ASP A 74 8.75 -1.87 5.74
CA ASP A 74 7.67 -2.80 6.06
C ASP A 74 8.24 -4.10 6.66
N LEU A 75 9.34 -4.61 6.08
CA LEU A 75 10.08 -5.74 6.62
C LEU A 75 10.67 -5.43 8.01
N GLU A 76 11.20 -4.23 8.24
CA GLU A 76 11.65 -3.79 9.56
C GLU A 76 10.53 -3.89 10.61
N VAL A 77 9.34 -3.38 10.29
CA VAL A 77 8.16 -3.43 11.16
C VAL A 77 7.70 -4.87 11.40
N ALA A 78 7.77 -5.74 10.39
CA ALA A 78 7.44 -7.15 10.53
C ALA A 78 8.35 -7.87 11.57
N PHE A 79 9.62 -7.46 11.70
CA PHE A 79 10.51 -7.96 12.77
C PHE A 79 10.31 -7.27 14.11
N LEU A 80 9.89 -6.01 14.10
CA LEU A 80 9.65 -5.23 15.31
C LEU A 80 8.45 -5.75 16.12
N PHE A 81 7.39 -6.22 15.45
CA PHE A 81 6.18 -6.70 16.13
C PHE A 81 6.42 -7.92 17.05
N PRO A 82 7.01 -9.04 16.59
CA PRO A 82 7.30 -10.18 17.47
C PRO A 82 8.23 -9.81 18.63
N TRP A 83 9.22 -8.95 18.37
CA TRP A 83 10.13 -8.46 19.39
C TRP A 83 9.41 -7.62 20.45
N ALA A 84 8.55 -6.69 20.03
CA ALA A 84 7.80 -5.81 20.94
C ALA A 84 6.87 -6.62 21.86
N ILE A 85 6.18 -7.64 21.31
CA ILE A 85 5.25 -8.49 22.08
C ILE A 85 6.02 -9.42 23.05
N SER A 86 7.25 -9.82 22.71
CA SER A 86 8.05 -10.75 23.52
C SER A 86 9.10 -10.07 24.41
N LEU A 87 9.16 -8.73 24.43
CA LEU A 87 10.23 -7.96 25.08
C LEU A 87 10.44 -8.31 26.56
N GLY A 88 9.36 -8.59 27.28
CA GLY A 88 9.42 -8.99 28.70
C GLY A 88 10.10 -10.34 28.95
N ASN A 89 10.18 -11.21 27.94
CA ASN A 89 10.69 -12.60 28.07
C ASN A 89 12.11 -12.78 27.50
N ILE A 90 12.53 -11.94 26.55
CA ILE A 90 13.81 -12.07 25.83
C ILE A 90 15.01 -11.43 26.56
N GLY A 91 14.74 -10.64 27.61
CA GLY A 91 15.75 -10.00 28.44
C GLY A 91 16.62 -8.98 27.71
N VAL A 92 17.72 -8.57 28.37
CA VAL A 92 18.59 -7.47 27.91
C VAL A 92 19.28 -7.77 26.58
N PHE A 93 19.60 -9.05 26.31
CA PHE A 93 20.20 -9.46 25.04
C PHE A 93 19.25 -9.27 23.85
N GLY A 94 17.98 -9.66 24.00
CA GLY A 94 16.96 -9.45 22.97
C GLY A 94 16.67 -7.96 22.74
N PHE A 95 16.68 -7.14 23.79
CA PHE A 95 16.57 -5.69 23.67
C PHE A 95 17.70 -5.10 22.80
N TRP A 96 18.96 -5.36 23.17
CA TRP A 96 20.10 -4.79 22.45
C TRP A 96 20.25 -5.33 21.03
N SER A 97 19.87 -6.58 20.78
CA SER A 97 19.89 -7.15 19.42
C SER A 97 19.00 -6.36 18.46
N MET A 98 17.79 -5.98 18.91
CA MET A 98 16.90 -5.15 18.10
C MET A 98 17.41 -3.70 18.00
N MET A 99 17.98 -3.13 19.06
CA MET A 99 18.57 -1.78 18.99
C MET A 99 19.69 -1.69 17.94
N VAL A 100 20.52 -2.74 17.83
CA VAL A 100 21.54 -2.81 16.78
C VAL A 100 20.90 -2.96 15.40
N PHE A 101 19.88 -3.82 15.25
CA PHE A 101 19.15 -4.00 14.00
C PHE A 101 18.53 -2.69 13.49
N LEU A 102 17.78 -1.98 14.34
CA LEU A 102 17.20 -0.68 14.03
C LEU A 102 18.27 0.37 13.73
N GLY A 103 19.39 0.35 14.45
CA GLY A 103 20.53 1.23 14.20
C GLY A 103 21.11 1.06 12.80
N ILE A 104 21.31 -0.19 12.35
CA ILE A 104 21.84 -0.49 11.01
C ILE A 104 20.88 0.02 9.92
N LEU A 105 19.58 -0.24 10.05
CA LEU A 105 18.58 0.20 9.07
C LEU A 105 18.42 1.72 9.07
N THR A 106 18.43 2.36 10.24
CA THR A 106 18.42 3.83 10.37
C THR A 106 19.61 4.46 9.67
N ILE A 107 20.82 3.87 9.77
CA ILE A 107 21.99 4.34 9.04
C ILE A 107 21.78 4.23 7.53
N GLY A 108 21.21 3.12 7.04
CA GLY A 108 20.85 2.95 5.64
C GLY A 108 19.87 4.01 5.15
N PHE A 109 18.81 4.26 5.92
CA PHE A 109 17.82 5.31 5.63
C PHE A 109 18.46 6.70 5.59
N VAL A 110 19.31 7.05 6.56
CA VAL A 110 20.03 8.33 6.58
C VAL A 110 20.95 8.47 5.36
N TYR A 111 21.61 7.40 4.94
CA TYR A 111 22.45 7.41 3.75
C TYR A 111 21.64 7.72 2.48
N GLU A 112 20.50 7.04 2.28
CA GLU A 112 19.62 7.26 1.14
C GLU A 112 19.03 8.67 1.12
N TRP A 113 18.62 9.17 2.29
CA TRP A 113 18.18 10.55 2.46
C TRP A 113 19.26 11.53 2.01
N ARG A 114 20.49 11.35 2.49
CA ARG A 114 21.64 12.22 2.15
C ARG A 114 22.05 12.11 0.68
N LYS A 115 21.67 11.04 -0.01
CA LYS A 115 21.88 10.85 -1.44
C LYS A 115 20.77 11.45 -2.30
N GLY A 116 19.74 12.06 -1.70
CA GLY A 116 18.65 12.70 -2.44
C GLY A 116 17.65 11.70 -3.03
N ALA A 117 17.64 10.43 -2.59
CA ALA A 117 16.69 9.43 -3.07
C ALA A 117 15.22 9.79 -2.73
N LEU A 118 15.03 10.72 -1.79
CA LEU A 118 13.74 11.19 -1.28
C LEU A 118 13.44 12.64 -1.66
N GLU A 119 14.28 13.28 -2.47
CA GLU A 119 14.08 14.68 -2.87
C GLU A 119 13.13 14.77 -4.08
N TRP A 120 12.17 15.70 -3.98
CA TRP A 120 11.13 15.94 -4.97
C TRP A 120 11.24 17.39 -5.46
N GLU A 121 12.15 17.64 -6.40
CA GLU A 121 12.13 18.82 -7.26
C GLU A 121 11.74 18.45 -8.70
#